data_AF-A0A356FYU0-F1
#
_entry.id   AF-A0A356FYU0-F1
#
_cell.length_a   1.000
_cell.length_b   1.000
_cell.length_c   1.000
_cell.angle_alpha   90.00
_cell.angle_beta   90.00
_cell.angle_gamma   90.00
#
_symmetry.space_group_name_H-M   'P 1'
#
loop_
_entity.id
_entity.type
_entity.pdbx_description
1 polymer ?
#
loop_
_entity_poly.entity_id
_entity_poly.type
_entity_poly.pdbx_seq_one_letter_code
_entity_poly.pdbx_strand_id
1 'polypeptide(L)'
;MIQAILVLFVFILGIFFKSSFFLGKIGETKVSALLSFLPKEYAVFNNVLLNSGGKSSQIDHIVVSAYGIFVIETKNYKGWIFGSDTSKQWTQNIYGEKHSFYNPVLQNQGHIFALKKLLNLPADFFVSVVAFSSKATLKGYFGENVMYMSDVNGYIKSYTDKILTNADVLCVIEQITENNLSSPKSQAHHIQKIDQNKERRTHLIECGICPRCGANLVVRNGRYGQFMGCSNYPKCRFTQKIDTFL
;
A
#
# COMPACT_ATOMS: atom_id res chain seq x y z
N MET A 1 34.92 7.04 -34.80
CA MET A 1 34.55 8.21 -33.98
C MET A 1 33.10 8.17 -33.50
N ILE A 2 32.10 8.03 -34.39
CA ILE A 2 30.67 8.03 -34.02
C ILE A 2 30.28 6.86 -33.10
N GLN A 3 30.78 5.64 -33.35
CA GLN A 3 30.53 4.48 -32.47
C GLN A 3 31.09 4.65 -31.04
N ALA A 4 32.25 5.28 -30.88
CA ALA A 4 32.85 5.53 -29.57
C ALA A 4 32.05 6.58 -28.77
N ILE A 5 31.51 7.60 -29.45
CA ILE A 5 30.62 8.61 -28.84
C ILE A 5 29.30 7.98 -28.41
N LEU A 6 28.73 7.08 -29.21
CA LEU A 6 27.47 6.39 -28.88
C LEU A 6 27.62 5.44 -27.69
N VAL A 7 28.74 4.72 -27.61
CA VAL A 7 29.09 3.87 -26.45
C VAL A 7 29.31 4.71 -25.20
N LEU A 8 30.03 5.83 -25.29
CA LEU A 8 30.23 6.75 -24.18
C LEU A 8 28.91 7.39 -23.72
N PHE A 9 28.00 7.72 -24.64
CA PHE A 9 26.69 8.29 -24.34
C PHE A 9 25.76 7.27 -23.67
N VAL A 10 25.73 6.02 -24.13
CA VAL A 10 25.01 4.91 -23.49
C VAL A 10 25.59 4.59 -22.11
N PHE A 11 26.92 4.68 -21.95
CA PHE A 11 27.59 4.47 -20.67
C PHE A 11 27.28 5.58 -19.66
N ILE A 12 27.29 6.85 -20.09
CA ILE A 12 26.90 8.01 -19.28
C ILE A 12 25.41 7.91 -18.90
N LEU A 13 24.52 7.61 -19.85
CA LEU A 13 23.11 7.33 -19.56
C LEU A 13 22.96 6.19 -18.56
N GLY A 14 23.71 5.09 -18.72
CA GLY A 14 23.72 3.97 -17.79
C GLY A 14 24.18 4.34 -16.38
N ILE A 15 25.14 5.26 -16.23
CA ILE A 15 25.59 5.81 -14.95
C ILE A 15 24.52 6.72 -14.32
N PHE A 16 23.89 7.59 -15.10
CA PHE A 16 22.81 8.48 -14.64
C PHE A 16 21.51 7.72 -14.28
N PHE A 17 21.16 6.68 -15.05
CA PHE A 17 20.04 5.80 -14.74
C PHE A 17 20.31 4.94 -13.50
N LYS A 18 21.54 4.40 -13.34
CA LYS A 18 21.94 3.70 -12.12
C LYS A 18 21.89 4.61 -10.89
N SER A 19 22.36 5.86 -10.98
CA SER A 19 22.46 6.74 -9.81
C SER A 19 21.09 7.21 -9.29
N SER A 20 20.14 7.54 -10.18
CA SER A 20 18.75 7.90 -9.80
C SER A 20 18.00 6.72 -9.15
N PHE A 21 18.16 5.51 -9.71
CA PHE A 21 17.61 4.28 -9.14
C PHE A 21 18.24 3.91 -7.79
N PHE A 22 19.57 4.05 -7.65
CA PHE A 22 20.27 3.76 -6.39
C PHE A 22 19.91 4.75 -5.26
N LEU A 23 19.75 6.03 -5.60
CA LEU A 23 19.37 7.06 -4.63
C LEU A 23 17.94 6.86 -4.10
N GLY A 24 17.00 6.43 -4.95
CA GLY A 24 15.66 6.01 -4.53
C GLY A 24 15.71 4.83 -3.56
N LYS A 25 16.42 3.76 -3.94
CA LYS A 25 16.53 2.52 -3.16
C LYS A 25 17.11 2.70 -1.75
N ILE A 26 18.02 3.66 -1.55
CA ILE A 26 18.55 4.00 -0.21
C ILE A 26 17.45 4.58 0.69
N GLY A 27 16.59 5.45 0.15
CA GLY A 27 15.45 6.01 0.88
C GLY A 27 14.45 4.94 1.29
N GLU A 28 14.05 4.11 0.32
CA GLU A 28 13.15 2.98 0.52
C GLU A 28 13.69 2.01 1.58
N THR A 29 14.98 1.68 1.54
CA THR A 29 15.60 0.76 2.52
C THR A 29 15.57 1.34 3.93
N LYS A 30 15.78 2.65 4.09
CA LYS A 30 15.69 3.30 5.41
C LYS A 30 14.28 3.29 5.96
N VAL A 31 13.29 3.60 5.13
CA VAL A 31 11.88 3.56 5.56
C VAL A 31 11.46 2.13 5.87
N SER A 32 11.81 1.16 5.04
CA SER A 32 11.57 -0.28 5.32
C SER A 32 12.15 -0.72 6.67
N ALA A 33 13.39 -0.31 6.99
CA ALA A 33 14.00 -0.57 8.29
C ALA A 33 13.23 0.09 9.44
N LEU A 34 12.78 1.34 9.29
CA LEU A 34 11.95 1.99 10.30
C LEU A 34 10.61 1.26 10.49
N LEU A 35 9.93 0.91 9.41
CA LEU A 35 8.65 0.20 9.44
C LEU A 35 8.76 -1.19 10.10
N SER A 36 9.93 -1.83 10.05
CA SER A 36 10.17 -3.11 10.73
C SER A 36 10.04 -3.05 12.26
N PHE A 37 10.09 -1.84 12.84
CA PHE A 37 9.85 -1.61 14.28
C PHE A 37 8.38 -1.41 14.63
N LEU A 38 7.47 -1.41 13.65
CA LEU A 38 6.04 -1.38 13.94
C LEU A 38 5.61 -2.68 14.66
N PRO A 39 4.60 -2.62 15.55
CA PRO A 39 4.04 -3.80 16.18
C PRO A 39 3.54 -4.85 15.17
N LYS A 40 3.46 -6.12 15.59
CA LYS A 40 3.15 -7.26 14.68
C LYS A 40 1.75 -7.20 14.06
N GLU A 41 0.84 -6.42 14.61
CA GLU A 41 -0.48 -6.16 14.04
C GLU A 41 -0.46 -5.28 12.78
N TYR A 42 0.67 -4.68 12.45
CA TYR A 42 0.90 -3.96 11.20
C TYR A 42 1.62 -4.86 10.20
N ALA A 43 0.97 -5.19 9.09
CA ALA A 43 1.59 -5.89 7.97
C ALA A 43 2.29 -4.88 7.04
N VAL A 44 3.56 -5.11 6.72
CA VAL A 44 4.39 -4.20 5.91
C VAL A 44 4.74 -4.87 4.59
N PHE A 45 4.47 -4.17 3.49
CA PHE A 45 4.86 -4.55 2.13
C PHE A 45 5.80 -3.50 1.58
N ASN A 46 6.90 -3.92 0.95
CA ASN A 46 7.87 -3.04 0.33
C ASN A 46 7.96 -3.35 -1.17
N ASN A 47 8.14 -2.33 -2.00
CA ASN A 47 8.35 -2.44 -3.45
C ASN A 47 7.22 -3.22 -4.16
N VAL A 48 5.97 -2.88 -3.84
CA VAL A 48 4.80 -3.53 -4.41
C VAL A 48 4.62 -3.07 -5.85
N LEU A 49 4.58 -4.01 -6.79
CA LEU A 49 4.37 -3.73 -8.20
C LEU A 49 3.00 -4.25 -8.64
N LEU A 50 2.07 -3.33 -8.90
CA LEU A 50 0.71 -3.66 -9.32
C LEU A 50 0.55 -3.53 -10.83
N ASN A 51 -0.23 -4.41 -11.45
CA ASN A 51 -0.66 -4.26 -12.83
C ASN A 51 -2.00 -3.50 -12.89
N SER A 52 -2.06 -2.40 -13.64
CA SER A 52 -3.31 -1.70 -13.93
C SER A 52 -3.44 -1.46 -15.43
N GLY A 53 -4.19 -2.33 -16.11
CA GLY A 53 -4.52 -2.17 -17.53
C GLY A 53 -3.31 -2.11 -18.47
N GLY A 54 -2.24 -2.88 -18.19
CA GLY A 54 -1.03 -2.92 -19.00
C GLY A 54 0.05 -1.91 -18.62
N LYS A 55 -0.19 -1.08 -17.60
CA LYS A 55 0.84 -0.23 -16.97
C LYS A 55 1.09 -0.71 -15.54
N SER A 56 2.35 -0.80 -15.17
CA SER A 56 2.74 -1.12 -13.80
C SER A 56 2.81 0.14 -12.92
N SER A 57 2.37 0.03 -11.67
CA SER A 57 2.53 1.05 -10.65
C SER A 57 3.37 0.47 -9.51
N GLN A 58 4.55 1.04 -9.27
CA GLN A 58 5.38 0.71 -8.13
C GLN A 58 4.95 1.56 -6.95
N ILE A 59 4.75 0.92 -5.80
CA ILE A 59 4.44 1.55 -4.52
C ILE A 59 5.57 1.19 -3.56
N ASP A 60 6.25 2.21 -3.01
CA ASP A 60 7.44 2.00 -2.18
C ASP A 60 7.11 1.17 -0.94
N HIS A 61 6.11 1.60 -0.15
CA HIS A 61 5.65 0.85 1.00
C HIS A 61 4.14 0.90 1.19
N ILE A 62 3.58 -0.21 1.67
CA ILE A 62 2.20 -0.29 2.15
C ILE A 62 2.24 -0.86 3.57
N VAL A 63 1.54 -0.21 4.49
CA VAL A 63 1.29 -0.75 5.82
C VAL A 63 -0.20 -1.00 6.00
N VAL A 64 -0.58 -2.21 6.39
CA VAL A 64 -1.97 -2.62 6.58
C VAL A 64 -2.20 -2.95 8.04
N SER A 65 -3.22 -2.36 8.65
CA SER A 65 -3.64 -2.64 10.03
C SER A 65 -5.14 -2.42 10.20
N ALA A 66 -5.67 -2.70 11.40
CA ALA A 66 -7.06 -2.37 11.74
C ALA A 66 -7.35 -0.86 11.70
N TYR A 67 -6.32 -0.02 11.76
CA TYR A 67 -6.42 1.44 11.84
C TYR A 67 -6.36 2.12 10.47
N GLY A 68 -6.03 1.37 9.40
CA GLY A 68 -5.95 1.89 8.04
C GLY A 68 -4.92 1.19 7.15
N ILE A 69 -4.95 1.59 5.88
CA ILE A 69 -4.02 1.20 4.83
C ILE A 69 -3.14 2.41 4.50
N PHE A 70 -1.94 2.43 5.04
CA PHE A 70 -0.99 3.53 4.85
C PHE A 70 -0.18 3.27 3.58
N VAL A 71 -0.29 4.17 2.62
CA VAL A 71 0.46 4.12 1.35
C VAL A 71 1.56 5.16 1.44
N ILE A 72 2.81 4.73 1.36
CA ILE A 72 3.98 5.54 1.70
C ILE A 72 4.82 5.73 0.46
N GLU A 73 5.04 7.00 0.09
CA GLU A 73 5.96 7.42 -0.97
C GLU A 73 7.25 7.96 -0.34
N THR A 74 8.42 7.51 -0.81
CA THR A 74 9.71 7.92 -0.23
C THR A 74 10.49 8.85 -1.16
N LYS A 75 11.02 9.95 -0.61
CA LYS A 75 11.88 10.89 -1.34
C LYS A 75 13.20 11.08 -0.61
N ASN A 76 14.26 10.46 -1.15
CA ASN A 76 15.62 10.61 -0.64
C ASN A 76 16.34 11.83 -1.23
N TYR A 77 15.70 13.00 -1.11
CA TYR A 77 16.25 14.26 -1.60
C TYR A 77 17.12 14.98 -0.57
N LYS A 78 17.85 15.99 -1.04
CA LYS A 78 18.68 16.89 -0.24
C LYS A 78 18.46 18.34 -0.65
N GLY A 79 18.89 19.29 0.18
CA GLY A 79 18.75 20.71 -0.12
C GLY A 79 17.34 21.23 0.16
N TRP A 80 16.98 22.39 -0.40
CA TRP A 80 15.68 22.99 -0.13
C TRP A 80 14.61 22.45 -1.07
N ILE A 81 13.45 22.11 -0.53
CA ILE A 81 12.29 21.67 -1.29
C ILE A 81 11.23 22.75 -1.18
N PHE A 82 10.70 23.17 -2.33
CA PHE A 82 9.65 24.16 -2.47
C PHE A 82 8.46 23.54 -3.20
N GLY A 83 7.24 23.88 -2.79
CA GLY A 83 6.03 23.38 -3.40
C GLY A 83 4.82 23.58 -2.50
N SER A 84 3.68 23.06 -2.95
CA SER A 84 2.44 22.95 -2.18
C SER A 84 1.73 21.65 -2.54
N ASP A 85 0.87 21.18 -1.65
CA ASP A 85 -0.03 20.05 -1.88
C ASP A 85 -0.86 20.18 -3.19
N THR A 86 -1.21 21.41 -3.57
CA THR A 86 -2.00 21.73 -4.78
C THR A 86 -1.18 21.83 -6.08
N SER A 87 0.14 22.01 -6.00
CA SER A 87 0.97 22.21 -7.19
C SER A 87 1.22 20.90 -7.94
N LYS A 88 1.20 20.90 -9.29
CA LYS A 88 1.51 19.69 -10.08
C LYS A 88 2.98 19.24 -9.94
N GLN A 89 3.87 20.20 -9.73
CA GLN A 89 5.32 20.01 -9.65
C GLN A 89 5.86 20.74 -8.43
N TRP A 90 6.87 20.15 -7.81
CA TRP A 90 7.67 20.76 -6.75
C TRP A 90 9.07 21.03 -7.28
N THR A 91 9.83 21.86 -6.55
CA THR A 91 11.18 22.25 -6.92
C THR A 91 12.16 21.88 -5.82
N GLN A 92 13.22 21.16 -6.19
CA GLN A 92 14.40 20.95 -5.37
C GLN A 92 15.46 22.00 -5.73
N ASN A 93 16.08 22.61 -4.73
CA ASN A 93 17.20 23.52 -4.88
C ASN A 93 18.43 22.98 -4.13
N ILE A 94 19.51 22.71 -4.87
CA ILE A 94 20.80 22.29 -4.34
C ILE A 94 21.83 23.35 -4.72
N TYR A 95 22.33 24.11 -3.75
CA TYR A 95 23.36 25.14 -3.95
C TYR A 95 23.05 26.16 -5.08
N GLY A 96 21.77 26.48 -5.28
CA GLY A 96 21.31 27.42 -6.32
C GLY A 96 20.76 26.72 -7.57
N GLU A 97 21.12 25.46 -7.82
CA GLU A 97 20.60 24.68 -8.94
C GLU A 97 19.21 24.16 -8.63
N LYS A 98 18.23 24.53 -9.49
CA LYS A 98 16.82 24.18 -9.33
C LYS A 98 16.44 23.04 -10.26
N HIS A 99 15.79 22.01 -9.70
CA HIS A 99 15.26 20.87 -10.43
C HIS A 99 13.78 20.69 -10.09
N SER A 100 12.93 20.65 -11.10
CA SER A 100 11.51 20.33 -10.93
C SER A 100 11.31 18.83 -10.85
N PHE A 101 10.37 18.39 -10.01
CA PHE A 101 9.94 16.99 -9.93
C PHE A 101 8.43 16.92 -9.66
N TYR A 102 7.82 15.81 -10.07
CA TYR A 102 6.37 15.63 -9.91
C TYR A 102 5.99 15.61 -8.42
N ASN A 103 4.86 16.24 -8.09
CA ASN A 103 4.40 16.33 -6.71
C ASN A 103 4.18 14.92 -6.13
N PRO A 104 4.92 14.52 -5.08
CA PRO A 104 4.84 13.19 -4.48
C PRO A 104 3.50 12.91 -3.81
N VAL A 105 2.78 13.95 -3.36
CA VAL A 105 1.41 13.79 -2.84
C VAL A 105 0.47 13.32 -3.96
N LEU A 106 0.55 13.94 -5.14
CA LEU A 106 -0.24 13.54 -6.30
C LEU A 106 0.18 12.17 -6.83
N GLN A 107 1.48 11.84 -6.75
CA GLN A 107 1.98 10.50 -7.07
C GLN A 107 1.33 9.46 -6.17
N ASN A 108 1.37 9.70 -4.86
CA ASN A 108 0.80 8.79 -3.88
C ASN A 108 -0.72 8.67 -3.96
N GLN A 109 -1.43 9.75 -4.33
CA GLN A 109 -2.86 9.70 -4.65
C GLN A 109 -3.15 8.75 -5.83
N GLY A 110 -2.29 8.72 -6.85
CA GLY A 110 -2.38 7.76 -7.95
C GLY A 110 -2.21 6.31 -7.48
N HIS A 111 -1.27 6.06 -6.57
CA HIS A 111 -1.07 4.75 -5.95
C HIS A 111 -2.28 4.31 -5.12
N ILE A 112 -2.80 5.20 -4.28
CA ILE A 112 -4.04 4.97 -3.50
C ILE A 112 -5.21 4.66 -4.44
N PHE A 113 -5.36 5.38 -5.55
CA PHE A 113 -6.41 5.12 -6.51
C PHE A 113 -6.29 3.72 -7.15
N ALA A 114 -5.08 3.28 -7.48
CA ALA A 114 -4.84 1.93 -7.99
C ALA A 114 -5.19 0.86 -6.94
N LEU A 115 -4.76 1.02 -5.70
CA LEU A 115 -5.09 0.11 -4.59
C LEU A 115 -6.59 0.11 -4.27
N LYS A 116 -7.24 1.26 -4.27
CA LYS A 116 -8.69 1.41 -4.07
C LYS A 116 -9.47 0.56 -5.07
N LYS A 117 -9.07 0.61 -6.36
CA LYS A 117 -9.67 -0.20 -7.42
C LYS A 117 -9.40 -1.69 -7.23
N LEU A 118 -8.16 -2.06 -6.89
CA LEU A 118 -7.77 -3.44 -6.66
C LEU A 118 -8.55 -4.07 -5.49
N LEU A 119 -8.59 -3.37 -4.36
CA LEU A 119 -9.15 -3.86 -3.10
C LEU A 119 -10.67 -3.66 -3.00
N ASN A 120 -11.25 -2.87 -3.92
CA ASN A 120 -12.66 -2.48 -3.91
C ASN A 120 -13.12 -1.88 -2.56
N LEU A 121 -12.31 -0.96 -2.03
CA LEU A 121 -12.56 -0.27 -0.76
C LEU A 121 -12.83 1.23 -0.99
N PRO A 122 -13.58 1.92 -0.10
CA PRO A 122 -13.70 3.38 -0.13
C PRO A 122 -12.39 4.07 0.24
N ALA A 123 -12.28 5.36 -0.10
CA ALA A 123 -11.05 6.14 0.07
C ALA A 123 -10.67 6.35 1.55
N ASP A 124 -11.65 6.37 2.45
CA ASP A 124 -11.46 6.65 3.89
C ASP A 124 -10.64 5.58 4.62
N PHE A 125 -10.42 4.41 4.01
CA PHE A 125 -9.53 3.38 4.55
C PHE A 125 -8.04 3.63 4.23
N PHE A 126 -7.73 4.56 3.34
CA PHE A 126 -6.38 4.81 2.86
C PHE A 126 -5.81 6.09 3.44
N VAL A 127 -4.59 5.99 3.95
CA VAL A 127 -3.83 7.13 4.48
C VAL A 127 -2.62 7.36 3.59
N SER A 128 -2.55 8.55 2.99
CA SER A 128 -1.37 8.98 2.25
C SER A 128 -0.25 9.35 3.22
N VAL A 129 0.97 8.93 2.94
CA VAL A 129 2.18 9.36 3.65
C VAL A 129 3.26 9.65 2.62
N VAL A 130 3.91 10.80 2.72
CA VAL A 130 5.09 11.15 1.91
C VAL A 130 6.26 11.40 2.85
N ALA A 131 7.28 10.57 2.75
CA ALA A 131 8.42 10.56 3.68
C ALA A 131 9.69 11.12 3.01
N PHE A 132 10.17 12.24 3.53
CA PHE A 132 11.41 12.89 3.08
C PHE A 132 12.62 12.55 3.94
N SER A 133 13.78 12.44 3.32
CA SER A 133 15.06 12.39 4.02
C SER A 133 15.32 13.70 4.79
N SER A 134 15.90 13.61 5.98
CA SER A 134 16.30 14.79 6.79
C SER A 134 17.39 15.65 6.14
N LYS A 135 18.00 15.18 5.04
CA LYS A 135 18.89 15.97 4.20
C LYS A 135 18.15 17.06 3.42
N ALA A 136 16.83 16.96 3.31
CA ALA A 136 15.97 17.95 2.68
C ALA A 136 15.41 18.92 3.72
N THR A 137 15.35 20.21 3.39
CA THR A 137 14.62 21.21 4.17
C THR A 137 13.34 21.56 3.43
N LEU A 138 12.19 21.21 4.00
CA LEU A 138 10.89 21.55 3.44
C LEU A 138 10.60 23.05 3.69
N LYS A 139 10.49 23.85 2.62
CA LYS A 139 10.27 25.30 2.67
C LYS A 139 8.86 25.66 2.19
N GLY A 140 7.87 25.46 3.06
CA GLY A 140 6.45 25.72 2.77
C GLY A 140 5.51 24.84 3.57
N TYR A 141 4.22 24.94 3.27
CA TYR A 141 3.20 23.99 3.75
C TYR A 141 2.94 22.95 2.67
N PHE A 142 3.15 21.67 3.02
CA PHE A 142 3.05 20.54 2.08
C PHE A 142 1.87 19.61 2.37
N GLY A 143 1.06 19.93 3.39
CA GLY A 143 0.01 19.04 3.91
C GLY A 143 0.49 18.21 5.11
N GLU A 144 -0.47 17.77 5.93
CA GLU A 144 -0.21 16.97 7.15
C GLU A 144 0.38 15.59 6.86
N ASN A 145 0.17 15.09 5.63
CA ASN A 145 0.67 13.80 5.17
C ASN A 145 2.12 13.84 4.65
N VAL A 146 2.80 14.99 4.70
CA VAL A 146 4.18 15.15 4.25
C VAL A 146 5.09 15.38 5.46
N MET A 147 6.03 14.47 5.66
CA MET A 147 6.84 14.43 6.89
C MET A 147 8.25 13.93 6.63
N TYR A 148 9.09 13.94 7.66
CA TYR A 148 10.40 13.30 7.60
C TYR A 148 10.29 11.80 7.86
N MET A 149 11.22 11.03 7.28
CA MET A 149 11.28 9.57 7.44
C MET A 149 11.25 9.13 8.91
N SER A 150 11.85 9.90 9.81
CA SER A 150 11.85 9.64 11.26
C SER A 150 10.46 9.62 11.89
N ASP A 151 9.52 10.35 11.32
CA ASP A 151 8.22 10.64 11.95
C ASP A 151 7.16 9.64 11.49
N VAL A 152 7.44 8.86 10.44
CA VAL A 152 6.50 7.92 9.79
C VAL A 152 5.88 6.95 10.79
N ASN A 153 6.67 6.31 11.65
CA ASN A 153 6.12 5.36 12.64
C ASN A 153 5.24 6.06 13.68
N GLY A 154 5.62 7.26 14.11
CA GLY A 154 4.82 8.05 15.04
C GLY A 154 3.46 8.41 14.44
N TYR A 155 3.49 8.86 13.19
CA TYR A 155 2.29 9.20 12.42
C TYR A 155 1.38 7.99 12.17
N ILE A 156 1.92 6.84 11.77
CA ILE A 156 1.12 5.61 11.61
C ILE A 156 0.44 5.22 12.93
N LYS A 157 1.18 5.30 14.05
CA LYS A 157 0.68 4.92 15.38
C LYS A 157 -0.27 5.93 16.00
N SER A 158 -0.38 7.16 15.47
CA SER A 158 -1.37 8.12 15.97
C SER A 158 -2.80 7.76 15.55
N TYR A 159 -2.96 6.90 14.53
CA TYR A 159 -4.25 6.34 14.14
C TYR A 159 -4.62 5.20 15.09
N THR A 160 -5.66 5.41 15.89
CA THR A 160 -6.09 4.47 16.95
C THR A 160 -7.51 3.93 16.76
N ASP A 161 -8.32 4.60 15.92
CA ASP A 161 -9.66 4.15 15.60
C ASP A 161 -9.63 2.92 14.70
N LYS A 162 -10.26 1.83 15.14
CA LYS A 162 -10.37 0.60 14.35
C LYS A 162 -11.44 0.78 13.28
N ILE A 163 -11.00 1.02 12.06
CA ILE A 163 -11.87 1.19 10.88
C ILE A 163 -12.01 -0.10 10.08
N LEU A 164 -11.03 -1.02 10.18
CA LEU A 164 -11.03 -2.33 9.52
C LEU A 164 -11.18 -3.45 10.56
N THR A 165 -11.98 -4.47 10.25
CA THR A 165 -12.01 -5.70 11.06
C THR A 165 -10.77 -6.56 10.78
N ASN A 166 -10.43 -7.49 11.67
CA ASN A 166 -9.35 -8.45 11.42
C ASN A 166 -9.55 -9.24 10.12
N ALA A 167 -10.80 -9.54 9.75
CA ALA A 167 -11.12 -10.22 8.50
C ALA A 167 -10.84 -9.33 7.27
N ASP A 168 -11.12 -8.03 7.36
CA ASP A 168 -10.82 -7.08 6.29
C ASP A 168 -9.30 -6.92 6.11
N VAL A 169 -8.55 -6.80 7.22
CA VAL A 169 -7.07 -6.72 7.22
C VAL A 169 -6.46 -7.93 6.52
N LEU A 170 -6.93 -9.15 6.85
CA LEU A 170 -6.45 -10.37 6.21
C LEU A 170 -6.77 -10.41 4.71
N CYS A 171 -7.99 -10.01 4.33
CA CYS A 171 -8.40 -9.93 2.92
C CYS A 171 -7.51 -8.95 2.13
N VAL A 172 -7.21 -7.78 2.69
CA VAL A 172 -6.33 -6.78 2.06
C VAL A 172 -4.91 -7.33 1.88
N ILE A 173 -4.37 -7.99 2.90
CA ILE A 173 -3.04 -8.63 2.86
C ILE A 173 -2.98 -9.68 1.74
N GLU A 174 -3.99 -10.54 1.64
CA GLU A 174 -4.09 -11.57 0.62
C GLU A 174 -4.13 -10.95 -0.79
N GLN A 175 -5.01 -9.97 -1.02
CA GLN A 175 -5.15 -9.31 -2.32
C GLN A 175 -3.88 -8.58 -2.76
N ILE A 176 -3.18 -7.89 -1.85
CA ILE A 176 -1.89 -7.26 -2.16
C ILE A 176 -0.85 -8.32 -2.52
N THR A 177 -0.79 -9.42 -1.78
CA THR A 177 0.18 -10.50 -2.00
C THR A 177 -0.02 -11.17 -3.36
N GLU A 178 -1.26 -11.51 -3.72
CA GLU A 178 -1.59 -12.18 -4.99
C GLU A 178 -1.31 -11.31 -6.21
N ASN A 179 -1.45 -9.99 -6.08
CA ASN A 179 -1.32 -9.05 -7.19
C ASN A 179 0.04 -8.34 -7.25
N ASN A 180 0.96 -8.67 -6.35
CA ASN A 180 2.31 -8.10 -6.34
C ASN A 180 3.24 -8.85 -7.30
N LEU A 181 3.56 -8.22 -8.43
CA LEU A 181 4.43 -8.76 -9.46
C LEU A 181 5.92 -8.85 -9.05
N SER A 182 6.34 -8.12 -8.00
CA SER A 182 7.72 -8.14 -7.50
C SER A 182 8.05 -9.40 -6.68
N SER A 183 7.06 -10.27 -6.44
CA SER A 183 7.19 -11.45 -5.59
C SER A 183 7.66 -12.67 -6.41
N PRO A 184 8.84 -13.26 -6.14
CA PRO A 184 9.00 -14.70 -6.36
C PRO A 184 7.93 -15.42 -5.54
N LYS A 185 7.40 -16.56 -6.00
CA LYS A 185 6.38 -17.40 -5.31
C LYS A 185 6.75 -17.90 -3.89
N SER A 186 7.62 -17.22 -3.15
CA SER A 186 8.16 -17.60 -1.84
C SER A 186 8.13 -16.44 -0.83
N GLN A 187 6.94 -15.93 -0.50
CA GLN A 187 6.60 -15.53 0.88
C GLN A 187 6.03 -16.75 1.62
N ALA A 188 6.78 -17.86 1.60
CA ALA A 188 6.37 -19.18 2.08
C ALA A 188 6.08 -19.26 3.59
N HIS A 189 6.28 -18.18 4.36
CA HIS A 189 5.93 -18.13 5.78
C HIS A 189 4.52 -17.56 6.06
N HIS A 190 3.82 -17.02 5.06
CA HIS A 190 2.43 -16.55 5.20
C HIS A 190 1.40 -17.51 4.59
N ILE A 191 1.77 -18.26 3.55
CA ILE A 191 0.86 -19.15 2.80
C ILE A 191 0.29 -20.29 3.67
N GLN A 192 1.07 -20.85 4.61
CA GLN A 192 0.53 -21.84 5.55
C GLN A 192 -0.62 -21.31 6.42
N LYS A 193 -0.63 -20.00 6.72
CA LYS A 193 -1.74 -19.37 7.44
C LYS A 193 -2.94 -19.06 6.54
N ILE A 194 -2.74 -18.90 5.24
CA ILE A 194 -3.81 -18.62 4.26
C ILE A 194 -4.63 -19.89 4.01
N ASP A 195 -3.99 -21.04 3.76
CA ASP A 195 -4.69 -22.32 3.61
C ASP A 195 -5.47 -22.66 4.90
N GLN A 196 -4.83 -22.50 6.07
CA GLN A 196 -5.50 -22.68 7.36
C GLN A 196 -6.65 -21.68 7.61
N ASN A 197 -6.54 -20.43 7.15
CA ASN A 197 -7.60 -19.44 7.31
C ASN A 197 -8.77 -19.66 6.34
N LYS A 198 -8.48 -20.14 5.13
CA LYS A 198 -9.49 -20.56 4.16
C LYS A 198 -10.23 -21.80 4.67
N GLU A 199 -9.51 -22.82 5.13
CA GLU A 199 -10.08 -24.01 5.77
C GLU A 199 -10.89 -23.62 7.00
N ARG A 200 -10.37 -22.78 7.89
CA ARG A 200 -11.09 -22.28 9.07
C ARG A 200 -12.33 -21.49 8.66
N ARG A 201 -12.27 -20.65 7.62
CA ARG A 201 -13.43 -19.89 7.15
C ARG A 201 -14.50 -20.81 6.58
N THR A 202 -14.11 -21.78 5.75
CA THR A 202 -15.02 -22.81 5.22
C THR A 202 -15.65 -23.58 6.37
N HIS A 203 -14.85 -24.05 7.32
CA HIS A 203 -15.31 -24.77 8.49
C HIS A 203 -16.27 -23.95 9.36
N LEU A 204 -15.98 -22.66 9.60
CA LEU A 204 -16.90 -21.76 10.31
C LEU A 204 -18.23 -21.64 9.56
N ILE A 205 -18.21 -21.52 8.24
CA ILE A 205 -19.43 -21.46 7.42
C ILE A 205 -20.22 -22.77 7.49
N GLU A 206 -19.55 -23.92 7.40
CA GLU A 206 -20.15 -25.27 7.53
C GLU A 206 -20.77 -25.49 8.92
N CYS A 207 -20.12 -24.98 9.98
CA CYS A 207 -20.66 -24.97 11.34
C CYS A 207 -21.74 -23.91 11.57
N GLY A 208 -22.11 -23.14 10.54
CA GLY A 208 -23.14 -22.10 10.64
C GLY A 208 -22.71 -20.88 11.44
N ILE A 209 -21.42 -20.56 11.49
CA ILE A 209 -20.82 -19.43 12.21
C ILE A 209 -20.32 -18.38 11.22
N CYS A 210 -20.68 -17.13 11.45
CA CYS A 210 -20.28 -16.02 10.59
C CYS A 210 -18.78 -15.74 10.77
N PRO A 211 -17.95 -15.86 9.73
CA PRO A 211 -16.52 -15.62 9.84
C PRO A 211 -16.17 -14.14 10.11
N ARG A 212 -17.13 -13.23 9.93
CA ARG A 212 -16.93 -11.79 10.16
C ARG A 212 -17.19 -11.37 11.60
N CYS A 213 -18.16 -11.97 12.28
CA CYS A 213 -18.59 -11.48 13.60
C CYS A 213 -18.87 -12.58 14.63
N GLY A 214 -18.72 -13.86 14.27
CA GLY A 214 -18.95 -15.00 15.17
C GLY A 214 -20.42 -15.33 15.45
N ALA A 215 -21.38 -14.51 14.99
CA ALA A 215 -22.80 -14.80 15.13
C ALA A 215 -23.26 -15.90 14.16
N ASN A 216 -24.42 -16.50 14.39
CA ASN A 216 -24.91 -17.59 13.54
C ASN A 216 -25.18 -17.13 12.10
N LEU A 217 -24.98 -18.02 11.15
CA LEU A 217 -25.42 -17.91 9.77
C LEU A 217 -26.83 -18.49 9.63
N VAL A 218 -27.64 -17.85 8.81
CA VAL A 218 -29.03 -18.23 8.54
C VAL A 218 -29.29 -18.21 7.04
N VAL A 219 -30.07 -19.17 6.54
CA VAL A 219 -30.51 -19.18 5.15
C VAL A 219 -31.58 -18.11 4.95
N ARG A 220 -31.44 -17.32 3.90
CA ARG A 220 -32.36 -16.24 3.52
C ARG A 220 -32.73 -16.36 2.05
N ASN A 221 -33.91 -15.88 1.70
CA ASN A 221 -34.38 -15.82 0.32
C ASN A 221 -34.10 -14.42 -0.24
N GLY A 222 -33.40 -14.35 -1.37
CA GLY A 222 -33.16 -13.12 -2.12
C GLY A 222 -33.74 -13.20 -3.54
N ARG A 223 -33.60 -12.11 -4.29
CA ARG A 223 -34.04 -12.02 -5.70
C ARG A 223 -33.47 -13.14 -6.59
N TYR A 224 -32.28 -13.64 -6.26
CA TYR A 224 -31.54 -14.62 -7.05
C TYR A 224 -31.54 -16.02 -6.41
N GLY A 225 -32.47 -16.29 -5.49
CA GLY A 225 -32.57 -17.57 -4.78
C GLY A 225 -32.05 -17.51 -3.35
N GLN A 226 -31.82 -18.69 -2.77
CA GLN A 226 -31.37 -18.83 -1.39
C GLN A 226 -29.90 -18.46 -1.24
N PHE A 227 -29.59 -17.80 -0.13
CA PHE A 227 -28.21 -17.48 0.27
C PHE A 227 -28.07 -17.59 1.78
N MET A 228 -26.85 -17.85 2.24
CA MET A 228 -26.53 -17.85 3.66
C MET A 228 -26.08 -16.47 4.08
N GLY A 229 -26.69 -15.90 5.13
CA GLY A 229 -26.41 -14.55 5.61
C GLY A 229 -26.24 -14.51 7.12
N CYS A 230 -25.54 -13.50 7.63
CA CYS A 230 -25.35 -13.36 9.08
C CYS A 230 -26.66 -13.00 9.81
N SER A 231 -26.93 -13.66 10.94
CA SER A 231 -28.04 -13.35 11.85
C SER A 231 -28.02 -11.92 12.37
N ASN A 232 -26.84 -11.34 12.58
CA ASN A 232 -26.65 -9.96 13.04
C ASN A 232 -26.87 -8.89 11.96
N TYR A 233 -27.40 -9.22 10.78
CA TYR A 233 -27.84 -8.21 9.83
C TYR A 233 -28.90 -7.27 10.48
N PRO A 234 -28.81 -5.93 10.32
CA PRO A 234 -27.97 -5.20 9.35
C PRO A 234 -26.55 -4.86 9.82
N LYS A 235 -26.21 -5.09 11.09
CA LYS A 235 -24.89 -4.77 11.67
C LYS A 235 -23.75 -5.58 11.04
N CYS A 236 -24.04 -6.82 10.64
CA CYS A 236 -23.12 -7.65 9.86
C CYS A 236 -23.75 -8.06 8.53
N ARG A 237 -23.18 -7.58 7.42
CA ARG A 237 -23.66 -7.82 6.05
C ARG A 237 -22.96 -8.97 5.32
N PHE A 238 -22.39 -9.91 6.06
CA PHE A 238 -21.80 -11.11 5.46
C PHE A 238 -22.88 -11.95 4.76
N THR A 239 -22.60 -12.35 3.52
CA THR A 239 -23.41 -13.28 2.72
C THR A 239 -22.52 -14.26 1.98
N GLN A 240 -23.04 -15.46 1.73
CA GLN A 240 -22.39 -16.54 0.99
C GLN A 240 -23.45 -17.23 0.12
N LYS A 241 -23.10 -17.55 -1.13
CA LYS A 241 -23.98 -18.35 -1.99
C LYS A 241 -24.05 -19.77 -1.42
N ILE A 242 -25.23 -20.35 -1.45
CA ILE A 242 -25.40 -21.77 -1.19
C ILE A 242 -25.17 -22.44 -2.55
N ASP A 243 -24.04 -23.11 -2.71
CA ASP A 243 -23.82 -23.94 -3.89
C ASP A 243 -24.66 -25.21 -3.71
N THR A 244 -25.74 -25.29 -4.48
CA THR A 244 -26.60 -26.48 -4.53
C THR A 244 -25.87 -27.58 -5.29
N PHE A 245 -24.98 -28.30 -4.63
CA PHE A 245 -24.49 -29.58 -5.15
C PHE A 245 -25.52 -30.65 -4.79
N LEU A 246 -26.28 -31.10 -5.80
CA LEU A 246 -26.91 -32.42 -5.80
C LEU A 246 -25.83 -33.47 -6.08
#